data_AF-A0A8H8NWS5-F1
#
_entry.id   AF-A0A8H8NWS5-F1
#
_cell.length_a   1.000
_cell.length_b   1.000
_cell.length_c   1.000
_cell.angle_alpha   90.00
_cell.angle_beta   90.00
_cell.angle_gamma   90.00
#
_symmetry.space_group_name_H-M   'P 1'
#
loop_
_entity.id
_entity.type
_entity.pdbx_description
1 polymer ?
#
loop_
_entity_poly.entity_id
_entity_poly.type
_entity_poly.pdbx_seq_one_letter_code
_entity_poly.pdbx_strand_id
1 'polypeptide(L)'
;MPTPYIQLPSSATDEKPRRQLVTPARAGIVLIITLLAALFVFSPASDKPMSGPGRSIANPAGWYSRATPHPDGSNYDVKKENVVLGLLRNSRVEPEGFSVALFKPNVAVDAMGRVWTLNDVDFDALTKLATLTRELPDTGAFRNQWRVKHDRTDYPIDQLYVSTSAGLHTIGVYGHDGETTTLKPPVGDITELPTTLNSLVTLAKEGREGFQRGQENSEVTNKVKACFADE
;
A
#
# COMPACT_ATOMS: atom_id res chain seq x y z
N MET A 1 13.66 14.41 58.09
CA MET A 1 12.35 14.95 58.51
C MET A 1 11.32 14.53 57.46
N PRO A 2 10.33 13.69 57.82
CA PRO A 2 9.34 13.18 56.87
C PRO A 2 8.15 14.16 56.72
N THR A 3 7.80 14.45 55.47
CA THR A 3 6.66 15.30 55.08
C THR A 3 5.41 14.43 54.89
N PRO A 4 4.20 14.89 55.27
CA PRO A 4 3.06 14.01 55.49
C PRO A 4 2.14 13.84 54.26
N TYR A 5 1.49 12.68 54.20
CA TYR A 5 0.37 12.35 53.31
C TYR A 5 -0.90 13.10 53.74
N ILE A 6 -1.62 13.67 52.77
CA ILE A 6 -2.94 14.28 52.97
C ILE A 6 -4.02 13.19 52.87
N GLN A 7 -4.79 13.01 53.95
CA GLN A 7 -6.03 12.24 53.97
C GLN A 7 -7.22 13.16 53.60
N LEU A 8 -8.06 12.71 52.66
CA LEU A 8 -9.35 13.34 52.37
C LEU A 8 -10.44 12.67 53.22
N PRO A 9 -11.35 13.43 53.85
CA PRO A 9 -12.38 12.86 54.72
C PRO A 9 -13.55 12.25 53.93
N SER A 10 -13.93 11.06 54.40
CA SER A 10 -15.17 10.34 54.11
C SER A 10 -16.38 11.06 54.73
N SER A 11 -17.51 11.08 54.02
CA SER A 11 -18.83 11.16 54.66
C SER A 11 -19.87 10.52 53.75
N ALA A 12 -20.25 9.31 54.12
CA ALA A 12 -21.47 8.65 53.68
C ALA A 12 -22.69 9.38 54.26
N THR A 13 -23.74 9.54 53.45
CA THR A 13 -25.11 9.65 53.94
C THR A 13 -25.99 8.72 53.11
N ASP A 14 -26.67 7.87 53.87
CA ASP A 14 -27.50 6.73 53.48
C ASP A 14 -28.95 7.22 53.50
N GLU A 15 -29.67 7.13 52.37
CA GLU A 15 -31.11 7.38 52.35
C GLU A 15 -31.82 6.35 51.45
N LYS A 16 -32.83 5.69 52.02
CA LYS A 16 -33.59 4.56 51.47
C LYS A 16 -35.11 4.91 51.52
N PRO A 17 -36.00 4.18 50.84
CA PRO A 17 -36.45 4.40 49.47
C PRO A 17 -37.92 4.90 49.40
N ARG A 18 -38.28 5.69 48.37
CA ARG A 18 -39.68 6.07 48.11
C ARG A 18 -40.38 5.05 47.21
N ARG A 19 -41.35 4.33 47.78
CA ARG A 19 -42.27 3.43 47.07
C ARG A 19 -43.24 4.25 46.20
N GLN A 20 -43.28 3.98 44.90
CA GLN A 20 -44.43 4.36 44.06
C GLN A 20 -45.42 3.21 44.00
N LEU A 21 -46.66 3.51 44.39
CA LEU A 21 -47.83 2.64 44.23
C LEU A 21 -48.10 2.42 42.74
N VAL A 22 -48.19 1.16 42.34
CA VAL A 22 -48.81 0.76 41.07
C VAL A 22 -50.17 0.17 41.42
N THR A 23 -51.24 0.85 41.00
CA THR A 23 -52.62 0.34 41.07
C THR A 23 -52.93 -0.49 39.81
N PRO A 24 -53.71 -1.59 39.92
CA PRO A 24 -53.94 -2.52 38.82
C PRO A 24 -55.24 -2.19 38.09
N ALA A 25 -55.21 -2.14 36.76
CA ALA A 25 -56.43 -2.28 35.98
C ALA A 25 -56.16 -2.80 34.57
N ARG A 26 -56.64 -4.02 34.36
CA ARG A 26 -57.22 -4.57 33.12
C ARG A 26 -56.23 -5.16 32.12
N ALA A 27 -56.16 -6.48 32.25
CA ALA A 27 -55.74 -7.46 31.27
C ALA A 27 -56.37 -7.25 29.89
N GLY A 28 -55.56 -7.61 28.88
CA GLY A 28 -56.02 -8.28 27.67
C GLY A 28 -56.47 -7.36 26.55
N ILE A 29 -55.67 -7.27 25.49
CA ILE A 29 -56.06 -7.38 24.07
C ILE A 29 -54.77 -7.29 23.23
N VAL A 30 -54.42 -8.42 22.60
CA VAL A 30 -53.81 -8.53 21.26
C VAL A 30 -52.38 -7.97 21.13
N LEU A 31 -51.29 -8.72 21.35
CA LEU A 31 -50.79 -9.83 20.50
C LEU A 31 -51.17 -9.66 19.02
N ILE A 32 -50.48 -8.76 18.31
CA ILE A 32 -50.15 -8.74 16.85
C ILE A 32 -49.60 -7.33 16.46
N ILE A 33 -48.58 -6.78 17.13
CA ILE A 33 -47.75 -5.67 16.55
C ILE A 33 -46.29 -5.76 17.06
N THR A 34 -45.68 -6.95 16.99
CA THR A 34 -44.23 -7.12 17.23
C THR A 34 -43.63 -8.09 16.21
N LEU A 35 -44.00 -7.93 14.93
CA LEU A 35 -43.33 -8.62 13.83
C LEU A 35 -43.12 -7.75 12.57
N LEU A 36 -43.14 -6.42 12.72
CA LEU A 36 -42.90 -5.45 11.62
C LEU A 36 -41.85 -4.38 11.98
N ALA A 37 -40.97 -4.66 12.94
CA ALA A 37 -39.84 -3.78 13.30
C ALA A 37 -38.53 -4.57 13.50
N ALA A 38 -38.37 -5.69 12.78
CA ALA A 38 -37.16 -6.51 12.79
C ALA A 38 -36.71 -6.90 11.37
N LEU A 39 -36.89 -6.00 10.39
CA LEU A 39 -36.38 -6.14 9.02
C LEU A 39 -35.83 -4.82 8.46
N PHE A 40 -35.38 -3.92 9.34
CA PHE A 40 -34.73 -2.65 8.97
C PHE A 40 -33.36 -2.47 9.65
N VAL A 41 -32.62 -3.57 9.77
CA VAL A 41 -31.17 -3.57 9.99
C VAL A 41 -30.62 -4.69 9.12
N PHE A 42 -29.61 -4.39 8.30
CA PHE A 42 -29.09 -5.18 7.16
C PHE A 42 -29.84 -5.02 5.83
N SER A 43 -29.96 -3.78 5.36
CA SER A 43 -29.59 -3.57 3.96
C SER A 43 -28.06 -3.62 3.91
N PRO A 44 -27.42 -4.60 3.22
CA PRO A 44 -26.04 -4.39 2.83
C PRO A 44 -26.05 -3.14 1.96
N ALA A 45 -25.25 -2.13 2.33
CA ALA A 45 -24.87 -1.13 1.36
C ALA A 45 -24.36 -1.90 0.15
N SER A 46 -25.13 -1.89 -0.93
CA SER A 46 -24.61 -2.31 -2.22
C SER A 46 -23.52 -1.30 -2.52
N ASP A 47 -22.29 -1.67 -2.20
CA ASP A 47 -21.11 -1.14 -2.85
C ASP A 47 -21.30 -1.44 -4.33
N LYS A 48 -21.97 -0.52 -5.03
CA LYS A 48 -21.87 -0.44 -6.46
C LYS A 48 -20.42 -0.03 -6.70
N PRO A 49 -19.54 -0.90 -7.22
CA PRO A 49 -18.32 -0.38 -7.81
C PRO A 49 -18.77 0.63 -8.86
N MET A 50 -18.18 1.83 -8.84
CA MET A 50 -18.22 2.73 -9.98
C MET A 50 -17.62 1.99 -11.18
N SER A 51 -18.47 1.22 -11.86
CA SER A 51 -18.18 0.64 -13.15
C SER A 51 -18.45 1.72 -14.18
N GLY A 52 -17.52 2.66 -14.31
CA GLY A 52 -17.27 3.24 -15.62
C GLY A 52 -16.81 2.12 -16.57
N PRO A 53 -16.82 2.31 -17.90
CA PRO A 53 -16.30 1.33 -18.83
C PRO A 53 -14.77 1.32 -18.79
N GLY A 54 -14.18 1.10 -17.63
CA GLY A 54 -12.78 0.78 -17.41
C GLY A 54 -12.70 -0.70 -17.16
N ARG A 55 -12.08 -1.46 -18.06
CA ARG A 55 -11.67 -2.85 -17.78
C ARG A 55 -11.02 -2.90 -16.40
N SER A 56 -11.64 -3.61 -15.46
CA SER A 56 -11.06 -3.94 -14.16
C SER A 56 -9.62 -4.43 -14.36
N ILE A 57 -8.67 -3.91 -13.59
CA ILE A 57 -7.30 -4.43 -13.60
C ILE A 57 -7.33 -5.72 -12.79
N ALA A 58 -6.82 -6.83 -13.34
CA ALA A 58 -6.64 -8.04 -12.57
C ALA A 58 -5.76 -7.73 -11.36
N ASN A 59 -6.04 -8.31 -10.18
CA ASN A 59 -5.23 -8.05 -8.99
C ASN A 59 -3.93 -8.87 -9.06
N PRO A 60 -2.74 -8.26 -9.23
CA PRO A 60 -1.49 -8.99 -9.32
C PRO A 60 -0.88 -9.29 -7.94
N ALA A 61 -1.60 -9.05 -6.83
CA ALA A 61 -1.10 -9.40 -5.50
C ALA A 61 -0.66 -10.87 -5.43
N GLY A 62 0.51 -11.10 -4.84
CA GLY A 62 1.13 -12.41 -4.77
C GLY A 62 1.72 -12.89 -6.11
N TRP A 63 1.93 -12.00 -7.09
CA TRP A 63 2.56 -12.34 -8.37
C TRP A 63 3.89 -13.05 -8.16
N TYR A 64 4.64 -12.65 -7.13
CA TYR A 64 5.96 -13.17 -6.84
C TYR A 64 5.91 -14.68 -6.54
N SER A 65 4.93 -15.11 -5.73
CA SER A 65 4.72 -16.54 -5.41
C SER A 65 4.26 -17.40 -6.59
N ARG A 66 3.66 -16.79 -7.61
CA ARG A 66 3.20 -17.47 -8.83
C ARG A 66 4.25 -17.47 -9.95
N ALA A 67 5.32 -16.69 -9.79
CA ALA A 67 6.37 -16.60 -10.78
C ALA A 67 7.23 -17.88 -10.81
N THR A 68 7.74 -18.21 -11.99
CA THR A 68 8.62 -19.38 -12.18
C THR A 68 10.04 -18.93 -12.54
N PRO A 69 11.10 -19.67 -12.16
CA PRO A 69 12.46 -19.31 -12.55
C PRO A 69 12.59 -19.15 -14.07
N HIS A 70 13.28 -18.09 -14.52
CA HIS A 70 13.58 -17.91 -15.94
C HIS A 70 14.65 -18.92 -16.39
N PRO A 71 14.54 -19.54 -17.58
CA PRO A 71 15.48 -20.58 -18.04
C PRO A 71 16.94 -20.12 -18.08
N ASP A 72 17.19 -18.85 -18.44
CA ASP A 72 18.55 -18.29 -18.48
C ASP A 72 19.10 -17.92 -17.09
N GLY A 73 18.26 -17.89 -16.05
CA GLY A 73 18.65 -17.50 -14.70
C GLY A 73 19.48 -16.21 -14.68
N SER A 74 20.64 -16.25 -14.01
CA SER A 74 21.57 -15.11 -13.91
C SER A 74 22.24 -14.71 -15.23
N ASN A 75 22.14 -15.52 -16.29
CA ASN A 75 22.69 -15.22 -17.61
C ASN A 75 21.70 -14.45 -18.51
N TYR A 76 20.50 -14.13 -18.00
CA TYR A 76 19.52 -13.33 -18.73
C TYR A 76 20.13 -12.00 -19.20
N ASP A 77 19.96 -11.72 -20.49
CA ASP A 77 20.49 -10.52 -21.14
C ASP A 77 19.59 -9.31 -20.83
N VAL A 78 19.99 -8.55 -19.81
CA VAL A 78 19.27 -7.37 -19.34
C VAL A 78 19.43 -6.22 -20.35
N LYS A 79 18.31 -5.71 -20.85
CA LYS A 79 18.25 -4.65 -21.86
C LYS A 79 17.46 -3.45 -21.38
N LYS A 80 18.07 -2.26 -21.47
CA LYS A 80 17.45 -0.98 -21.04
C LYS A 80 16.17 -0.70 -21.82
N GLU A 81 16.17 -0.99 -23.12
CA GLU A 81 15.02 -0.84 -24.01
C GLU A 81 13.82 -1.75 -23.66
N ASN A 82 14.05 -2.80 -22.87
CA ASN A 82 13.01 -3.72 -22.42
C ASN A 82 12.45 -3.37 -21.04
N VAL A 83 13.01 -2.39 -20.32
CA VAL A 83 12.51 -1.98 -19.00
C VAL A 83 11.04 -1.56 -19.10
N VAL A 84 10.23 -2.04 -18.17
CA VAL A 84 8.84 -1.61 -17.98
C VAL A 84 8.71 -0.81 -16.69
N LEU A 85 9.26 -1.37 -15.61
CA LEU A 85 9.17 -0.85 -14.24
C LEU A 85 10.47 -1.19 -13.50
N GLY A 86 10.95 -0.29 -12.66
CA GLY A 86 11.99 -0.54 -11.66
C GLY A 86 11.59 0.04 -10.32
N LEU A 87 12.03 -0.56 -9.22
CA LEU A 87 11.92 -0.01 -7.88
C LEU A 87 13.27 -0.07 -7.17
N LEU A 88 13.79 1.09 -6.81
CA LEU A 88 14.89 1.25 -5.87
C LEU A 88 14.36 1.77 -4.54
N ARG A 89 14.95 1.32 -3.44
CA ARG A 89 14.68 1.76 -2.09
C ARG A 89 15.91 2.48 -1.57
N ASN A 90 15.77 3.77 -1.32
CA ASN A 90 16.80 4.59 -0.71
C ASN A 90 16.53 4.72 0.79
N SER A 91 17.45 4.23 1.60
CA SER A 91 17.43 4.32 3.05
C SER A 91 18.84 4.59 3.58
N ARG A 92 18.95 4.95 4.86
CA ARG A 92 20.27 5.16 5.50
C ARG A 92 21.18 3.92 5.42
N VAL A 93 20.60 2.73 5.46
CA VAL A 93 21.35 1.46 5.48
C VAL A 93 21.55 0.87 4.08
N GLU A 94 20.66 1.17 3.15
CA GLU A 94 20.69 0.77 1.74
C GLU A 94 20.38 2.01 0.88
N PRO A 95 21.38 2.86 0.56
CA PRO A 95 21.14 4.10 -0.20
C PRO A 95 20.65 3.86 -1.63
N GLU A 96 20.97 2.68 -2.19
CA GLU A 96 20.60 2.24 -3.54
C GLU A 96 20.06 0.80 -3.52
N GLY A 97 19.22 0.48 -2.52
CA GLY A 97 18.66 -0.87 -2.35
C GLY A 97 17.81 -1.28 -3.54
N PHE A 98 18.17 -2.34 -4.25
CA PHE A 98 17.37 -2.87 -5.35
C PHE A 98 16.18 -3.66 -4.81
N SER A 99 14.98 -3.48 -5.38
CA SER A 99 13.78 -4.22 -4.97
C SER A 99 13.25 -5.11 -6.08
N VAL A 100 12.94 -4.53 -7.24
CA VAL A 100 12.46 -5.28 -8.40
C VAL A 100 12.70 -4.50 -9.69
N ALA A 101 12.80 -5.22 -10.80
CA ALA A 101 12.67 -4.68 -12.14
C ALA A 101 11.83 -5.60 -13.01
N LEU A 102 10.95 -5.04 -13.84
CA LEU A 102 10.17 -5.76 -14.83
C LEU A 102 10.68 -5.43 -16.23
N PHE A 103 10.80 -6.46 -17.07
CA PHE A 103 11.25 -6.36 -18.44
C PHE A 103 10.28 -7.07 -19.38
N LYS A 104 10.14 -6.55 -20.59
CA LYS A 104 9.45 -7.26 -21.67
C LYS A 104 10.19 -8.56 -22.02
N PRO A 105 9.47 -9.63 -22.42
CA PRO A 105 8.01 -9.69 -22.53
C PRO A 105 7.28 -9.91 -21.21
N ASN A 106 7.85 -10.61 -20.24
CA ASN A 106 7.21 -10.95 -18.96
C ASN A 106 8.23 -11.37 -17.88
N VAL A 107 9.37 -10.69 -17.84
CA VAL A 107 10.49 -11.04 -16.96
C VAL A 107 10.52 -10.13 -15.74
N ALA A 108 10.81 -10.67 -14.57
CA ALA A 108 11.14 -9.88 -13.39
C ALA A 108 12.53 -10.25 -12.85
N VAL A 109 13.25 -9.27 -12.33
CA VAL A 109 14.46 -9.47 -11.54
C VAL A 109 14.18 -8.96 -10.14
N ASP A 110 14.42 -9.79 -9.13
CA ASP A 110 14.10 -9.48 -7.73
C ASP A 110 15.31 -8.96 -6.94
N ALA A 111 15.09 -8.58 -5.67
CA ALA A 111 16.14 -8.00 -4.82
C ALA A 111 17.36 -8.90 -4.59
N MET A 112 17.21 -10.22 -4.76
CA MET A 112 18.30 -11.19 -4.66
C MET A 112 19.06 -11.37 -5.98
N GLY A 113 18.61 -10.73 -7.07
CA GLY A 113 19.14 -10.93 -8.42
C GLY A 113 18.65 -12.23 -9.07
N ARG A 114 17.57 -12.83 -8.57
CA ARG A 114 16.93 -13.98 -9.22
C ARG A 114 16.08 -13.47 -10.37
N VAL A 115 16.09 -14.20 -11.47
CA VAL A 115 15.34 -13.87 -12.69
C VAL A 115 14.14 -14.80 -12.79
N TRP A 116 12.98 -14.18 -12.96
CA TRP A 116 11.68 -14.82 -12.90
C TRP A 116 10.91 -14.57 -14.21
N THR A 117 10.07 -15.53 -14.57
CA THR A 117 9.04 -15.40 -15.61
C THR A 117 7.69 -15.25 -14.91
N LEU A 118 6.98 -14.19 -15.24
CA LEU A 118 5.62 -13.92 -14.74
C LEU A 118 4.61 -14.52 -15.71
N ASN A 119 3.44 -14.89 -15.20
CA ASN A 119 2.30 -15.14 -16.08
C ASN A 119 1.82 -13.81 -16.69
N ASP A 120 1.18 -13.91 -17.87
CA ASP A 120 0.77 -12.73 -18.64
C ASP A 120 -0.22 -11.84 -17.88
N VAL A 121 -1.12 -12.44 -17.07
CA VAL A 121 -2.13 -11.69 -16.31
C VAL A 121 -1.50 -10.76 -15.28
N ASP A 122 -0.53 -11.27 -14.52
CA ASP A 122 0.19 -10.50 -13.50
C ASP A 122 1.07 -9.43 -14.15
N PHE A 123 1.78 -9.79 -15.23
CA PHE A 123 2.63 -8.85 -15.96
C PHE A 123 1.84 -7.70 -16.59
N ASP A 124 0.71 -8.00 -17.24
CA ASP A 124 -0.16 -7.01 -17.85
C ASP A 124 -0.78 -6.08 -16.78
N ALA A 125 -1.19 -6.63 -15.65
CA ALA A 125 -1.74 -5.85 -14.55
C ALA A 125 -0.70 -4.89 -13.95
N LEU A 126 0.52 -5.36 -13.69
CA LEU A 126 1.62 -4.52 -13.19
C LEU A 126 2.02 -3.44 -14.21
N THR A 127 2.09 -3.81 -15.50
CA THR A 127 2.39 -2.88 -16.60
C THR A 127 1.33 -1.79 -16.73
N LYS A 128 0.04 -2.17 -16.66
CA LYS A 128 -1.08 -1.23 -16.69
C LYS A 128 -1.08 -0.31 -15.47
N LEU A 129 -0.78 -0.84 -14.29
CA LEU A 129 -0.69 -0.04 -13.08
C LEU A 129 0.48 0.96 -13.15
N ALA A 130 1.66 0.53 -13.63
CA ALA A 130 2.79 1.41 -13.90
C ALA A 130 2.42 2.52 -14.88
N THR A 131 1.72 2.17 -15.96
CA THR A 131 1.20 3.13 -16.95
C THR A 131 0.27 4.16 -16.33
N LEU A 132 -0.65 3.75 -15.45
CA LEU A 132 -1.56 4.70 -14.78
C LEU A 132 -0.82 5.59 -13.78
N THR A 133 0.16 5.05 -13.07
CA THR A 133 0.93 5.79 -12.06
C THR A 133 1.80 6.89 -12.67
N ARG A 134 2.30 6.72 -13.90
CA ARG A 134 3.05 7.79 -14.60
C ARG A 134 2.19 8.93 -15.15
N GLU A 135 0.87 8.77 -15.20
CA GLU A 135 -0.04 9.86 -15.61
C GLU A 135 -0.41 10.76 -14.42
N LEU A 136 0.08 10.46 -13.21
CA LEU A 136 -0.08 11.31 -12.04
C LEU A 136 0.71 12.62 -12.23
N PRO A 137 0.23 13.73 -11.64
CA PRO A 137 0.93 15.00 -11.76
C PRO A 137 2.31 14.94 -11.10
N ASP A 138 3.26 15.68 -11.68
CA ASP A 138 4.54 15.90 -11.03
C ASP A 138 4.36 16.69 -9.73
N THR A 139 5.08 16.28 -8.69
CA THR A 139 5.02 16.95 -7.38
C THR A 139 5.86 18.22 -7.33
N GLY A 140 6.77 18.42 -8.30
CA GLY A 140 7.78 19.47 -8.29
C GLY A 140 8.84 19.32 -7.19
N ALA A 141 8.74 18.29 -6.34
CA ALA A 141 9.71 17.98 -5.31
C ALA A 141 10.90 17.20 -5.87
N PHE A 142 11.98 17.14 -5.11
CA PHE A 142 13.15 16.31 -5.43
C PHE A 142 12.74 14.87 -5.79
N ARG A 143 13.17 14.39 -6.97
CA ARG A 143 12.84 13.05 -7.53
C ARG A 143 11.34 12.76 -7.61
N ASN A 144 10.52 13.78 -7.90
CA ASN A 144 9.07 13.65 -8.05
C ASN A 144 8.42 12.95 -6.86
N GLN A 145 8.82 13.34 -5.65
CA GLN A 145 8.50 12.61 -4.44
C GLN A 145 7.12 12.97 -3.89
N TRP A 146 6.29 11.94 -3.73
CA TRP A 146 5.06 11.92 -2.95
C TRP A 146 5.40 11.60 -1.49
N ARG A 147 4.95 12.44 -0.56
CA ARG A 147 5.38 12.34 0.85
C ARG A 147 4.22 11.95 1.73
N VAL A 148 4.22 10.69 2.18
CA VAL A 148 3.27 10.23 3.19
C VAL A 148 3.58 10.94 4.50
N LYS A 149 2.53 11.41 5.17
CA LYS A 149 2.62 12.12 6.44
C LYS A 149 3.01 11.14 7.53
N HIS A 150 4.13 11.42 8.18
CA HIS A 150 4.60 10.71 9.36
C HIS A 150 5.10 11.67 10.44
N ASP A 151 5.22 11.18 11.67
CA ASP A 151 5.70 11.95 12.83
C ASP A 151 7.23 12.02 12.93
N ARG A 152 7.96 11.25 12.10
CA ARG A 152 9.43 11.15 12.09
C ARG A 152 9.97 11.35 10.67
N THR A 153 11.27 11.65 10.58
CA THR A 153 11.91 12.20 9.36
C THR A 153 12.94 11.28 8.68
N ASP A 154 13.04 10.01 9.08
CA ASP A 154 14.07 9.07 8.63
C ASP A 154 13.53 7.87 7.81
N TYR A 155 12.34 8.00 7.23
CA TYR A 155 11.79 6.96 6.40
C TYR A 155 12.51 6.78 5.06
N PRO A 156 12.48 5.56 4.51
CA PRO A 156 12.99 5.29 3.18
C PRO A 156 12.16 5.97 2.09
N ILE A 157 12.80 6.15 0.94
CA ILE A 157 12.18 6.59 -0.30
C ILE A 157 12.14 5.39 -1.25
N ASP A 158 10.94 5.01 -1.65
CA ASP A 158 10.71 4.02 -2.69
C ASP A 158 10.62 4.76 -4.03
N GLN A 159 11.64 4.62 -4.87
CA GLN A 159 11.79 5.32 -6.14
C GLN A 159 11.49 4.37 -7.30
N LEU A 160 10.36 4.63 -7.96
CA LEU A 160 9.91 3.93 -9.14
C LEU A 160 10.52 4.56 -10.40
N TYR A 161 10.87 3.70 -11.35
CA TYR A 161 11.30 4.05 -12.70
C TYR A 161 10.33 3.40 -13.68
N VAL A 162 9.47 4.19 -14.31
CA VAL A 162 8.44 3.69 -15.22
C VAL A 162 8.81 4.03 -16.66
N SER A 163 8.76 3.04 -17.55
CA SER A 163 9.03 3.25 -18.97
C SER A 163 8.02 4.19 -19.65
N THR A 164 8.54 5.02 -20.54
CA THR A 164 7.79 5.93 -21.41
C THR A 164 8.38 5.88 -22.82
N SER A 165 7.72 6.51 -23.78
CA SER A 165 8.28 6.67 -25.14
C SER A 165 9.53 7.56 -25.19
N ALA A 166 9.76 8.39 -24.16
CA ALA A 166 10.87 9.34 -24.09
C ALA A 166 12.01 8.88 -23.16
N GLY A 167 11.90 7.70 -22.54
CA GLY A 167 12.85 7.20 -21.54
C GLY A 167 12.14 6.73 -20.27
N LEU A 168 12.76 6.96 -19.10
CA LEU A 168 12.19 6.58 -17.82
C LEU A 168 11.60 7.80 -17.09
N HIS A 169 10.37 7.65 -16.61
CA HIS A 169 9.75 8.62 -15.72
C HIS A 169 9.95 8.17 -14.26
N THR A 170 10.52 9.05 -13.44
CA THR A 170 10.84 8.76 -12.05
C THR A 170 9.72 9.25 -11.13
N ILE A 171 9.30 8.40 -10.19
CA ILE A 171 8.30 8.73 -9.17
C ILE A 171 8.79 8.24 -7.81
N GLY A 172 8.93 9.15 -6.84
CA GLY A 172 9.34 8.79 -5.49
C GLY A 172 8.15 8.68 -4.53
N VAL A 173 8.20 7.76 -3.57
CA VAL A 173 7.29 7.74 -2.41
C VAL A 173 8.10 7.68 -1.13
N TYR A 174 8.01 8.73 -0.32
CA TYR A 174 8.65 8.79 0.99
C TYR A 174 7.71 8.23 2.07
N GLY A 175 8.23 7.32 2.88
CA GLY A 175 7.47 6.77 4.01
C GLY A 175 6.34 5.84 3.62
N HIS A 176 6.43 5.14 2.49
CA HIS A 176 5.39 4.19 2.14
C HIS A 176 5.36 2.99 3.10
N ASP A 177 4.25 2.82 3.81
CA ASP A 177 3.93 1.67 4.66
C ASP A 177 2.79 0.80 4.10
N GLY A 178 2.07 1.27 3.08
CA GLY A 178 0.95 0.57 2.42
C GLY A 178 -0.43 0.88 3.01
N GLU A 179 -0.47 1.53 4.18
CA GLU A 179 -1.70 1.82 4.92
C GLU A 179 -1.96 3.34 5.02
N THR A 180 -0.93 4.10 5.40
CA THR A 180 -1.00 5.55 5.55
C THR A 180 -0.97 6.19 4.18
N THR A 181 -2.03 6.92 3.85
CA THR A 181 -2.18 7.59 2.54
C THR A 181 -2.09 9.10 2.64
N THR A 182 -2.34 9.71 3.79
CA THR A 182 -2.38 11.18 3.90
C THR A 182 -1.04 11.80 3.52
N LEU A 183 -1.06 12.78 2.62
CA LEU A 183 0.12 13.46 2.11
C LEU A 183 0.46 14.70 2.93
N LYS A 184 1.76 14.97 3.09
CA LYS A 184 2.25 16.23 3.66
C LYS A 184 3.58 16.65 3.02
N PRO A 185 3.60 17.73 2.20
CA PRO A 185 2.44 18.52 1.77
C PRO A 185 1.55 17.76 0.76
N PRO A 186 0.31 18.23 0.52
CA PRO A 186 -0.50 17.80 -0.64
C PRO A 186 0.18 18.07 -1.98
N VAL A 187 -0.25 17.39 -3.04
CA VAL A 187 0.19 17.61 -4.44
C VAL A 187 -0.97 18.24 -5.21
N GLY A 188 -0.92 19.55 -5.42
CA GLY A 188 -2.09 20.30 -5.89
C GLY A 188 -3.26 20.11 -4.92
N ASP A 189 -4.39 19.62 -5.44
CA ASP A 189 -5.58 19.30 -4.63
C ASP A 189 -5.58 17.87 -4.07
N ILE A 190 -4.54 17.07 -4.35
CA ILE A 190 -4.45 15.67 -3.92
C ILE A 190 -3.87 15.61 -2.51
N THR A 191 -4.70 15.25 -1.53
CA THR A 191 -4.32 15.15 -0.11
C THR A 191 -3.99 13.73 0.34
N GLU A 192 -4.30 12.73 -0.46
CA GLU A 192 -4.10 11.31 -0.17
C GLU A 192 -3.26 10.67 -1.28
N LEU A 193 -2.39 9.73 -0.93
CA LEU A 193 -1.54 9.00 -1.86
C LEU A 193 -2.46 8.26 -2.85
N PRO A 194 -2.37 8.55 -4.16
CA PRO A 194 -3.24 7.92 -5.14
C PRO A 194 -3.19 6.40 -5.06
N THR A 195 -4.34 5.74 -5.11
CA THR A 195 -4.44 4.28 -4.98
C THR A 195 -3.55 3.55 -5.99
N THR A 196 -3.42 4.06 -7.21
CA THR A 196 -2.55 3.49 -8.24
C THR A 196 -1.09 3.45 -7.81
N LEU A 197 -0.59 4.54 -7.21
CA LEU A 197 0.76 4.65 -6.69
C LEU A 197 0.98 3.78 -5.44
N ASN A 198 0.03 3.82 -4.49
CA ASN A 198 0.09 2.99 -3.28
C ASN A 198 0.12 1.50 -3.62
N SER A 199 -0.77 1.05 -4.52
CA SER A 199 -0.81 -0.34 -4.97
C SER A 199 0.48 -0.73 -5.70
N LEU A 200 1.00 0.12 -6.60
CA LEU A 200 2.19 -0.22 -7.37
C LEU A 200 3.42 -0.42 -6.49
N VAL A 201 3.65 0.49 -5.54
CA VAL A 201 4.78 0.39 -4.62
C VAL A 201 4.62 -0.83 -3.71
N THR A 202 3.41 -1.11 -3.23
CA THR A 202 3.12 -2.30 -2.42
C THR A 202 3.46 -3.58 -3.19
N LEU A 203 2.96 -3.71 -4.42
CA LEU A 203 3.17 -4.89 -5.27
C LEU A 203 4.63 -5.05 -5.69
N ALA A 204 5.32 -3.94 -6.01
CA ALA A 204 6.73 -3.97 -6.39
C ALA A 204 7.63 -4.41 -5.23
N LYS A 205 7.22 -4.15 -3.97
CA LYS A 205 7.93 -4.62 -2.77
C LYS A 205 7.88 -6.14 -2.58
N GLU A 206 6.97 -6.86 -3.24
CA GLU A 206 6.98 -8.34 -3.24
C GLU A 206 8.31 -8.89 -3.80
N GLY A 207 9.00 -8.16 -4.69
CA GLY A 207 10.32 -8.54 -5.17
C GLY A 207 11.43 -8.55 -4.10
N ARG A 208 11.13 -8.08 -2.87
CA ARG A 208 12.03 -8.23 -1.71
C ARG A 208 11.72 -9.46 -0.86
N GLU A 209 10.77 -10.29 -1.25
CA GLU A 209 10.45 -11.51 -0.50
C GLU A 209 11.66 -12.46 -0.46
N GLY A 210 12.08 -12.83 0.75
CA GLY A 210 13.27 -13.63 0.98
C GLY A 210 14.59 -12.88 0.77
N PHE A 211 14.58 -11.54 0.68
CA PHE A 211 15.81 -10.75 0.58
C PHE A 211 16.71 -10.93 1.80
N GLN A 212 17.98 -11.23 1.54
CA GLN A 212 19.03 -11.35 2.55
C GLN A 212 20.22 -10.51 2.13
N ARG A 213 20.40 -9.38 2.82
CA ARG A 213 21.48 -8.44 2.53
C ARG A 213 22.85 -9.10 2.60
N GLY A 214 23.67 -8.87 1.58
CA GLY A 214 25.01 -9.43 1.43
C GLY A 214 25.04 -10.82 0.79
N GLN A 215 23.89 -11.37 0.42
CA GLN A 215 23.78 -12.67 -0.26
C GLN A 215 23.16 -12.54 -1.67
N GLU A 216 22.80 -11.33 -2.09
CA GLU A 216 22.29 -11.06 -3.42
C GLU A 216 23.35 -11.29 -4.50
N ASN A 217 22.89 -11.69 -5.69
CA ASN A 217 23.72 -11.65 -6.89
C ASN A 217 23.92 -10.18 -7.32
N SER A 218 24.95 -9.56 -6.73
CA SER A 218 25.29 -8.15 -6.97
C SER A 218 25.63 -7.85 -8.42
N GLU A 219 26.13 -8.82 -9.18
CA GLU A 219 26.41 -8.63 -10.61
C GLU A 219 25.11 -8.39 -11.39
N VAL A 220 24.11 -9.24 -11.18
CA VAL A 220 22.80 -9.11 -11.84
C VAL A 220 22.10 -7.82 -11.39
N THR A 221 22.05 -7.55 -10.08
CA THR A 221 21.34 -6.35 -9.59
C THR A 221 22.04 -5.06 -10.02
N ASN A 222 23.37 -5.03 -10.13
CA ASN A 222 24.09 -3.86 -10.66
C ASN A 222 23.84 -3.67 -12.18
N LYS A 223 23.82 -4.75 -12.98
CA LYS A 223 23.44 -4.67 -14.41
C LYS A 223 22.04 -4.08 -14.58
N VAL A 224 21.08 -4.53 -13.77
CA VAL A 224 19.70 -4.01 -13.79
C VAL A 224 19.64 -2.56 -13.35
N LYS A 225 20.31 -2.19 -12.25
CA LYS A 225 20.35 -0.79 -11.78
C LYS A 225 20.94 0.16 -12.82
N ALA A 226 21.92 -0.28 -13.61
CA ALA A 226 22.50 0.52 -14.68
C ALA A 226 21.47 0.89 -15.77
N CYS A 227 20.40 0.11 -15.94
CA CYS A 227 19.30 0.48 -16.84
C CYS A 227 18.51 1.72 -16.37
N PHE A 228 18.61 2.09 -15.08
CA PHE A 228 17.91 3.23 -14.50
C PHE A 228 18.75 4.49 -14.38
N ALA A 229 20.04 4.43 -14.73
CA ALA A 229 20.88 5.60 -14.76
C ALA A 229 20.44 6.52 -15.92
N ASP A 230 20.35 7.82 -15.61
CA ASP A 230 20.27 8.87 -16.64
C ASP A 230 21.56 8.82 -17.48
N GLU A 231 21.42 9.00 -18.80
CA GLU A 231 22.57 9.13 -19.71
C GLU A 231 23.25 10.50 -19.59
#